data_AF-A0A9Q3BIJ5-F1
#
_entry.id   AF-A0A9Q3BIJ5-F1
#
_cell.length_a   1.000
_cell.length_b   1.000
_cell.length_c   1.000
_cell.angle_alpha   90.00
_cell.angle_beta   90.00
_cell.angle_gamma   90.00
#
_symmetry.space_group_name_H-M   'P 1'
#
loop_
_entity.id
_entity.type
_entity.pdbx_description
1 polymer ?
#
loop_
_entity_poly.entity_id
_entity_poly.type
_entity_poly.pdbx_seq_one_letter_code
_entity_poly.pdbx_strand_id
1 'polypeptide(L)' 'MIDTKPAFSTDYHPQTDGLAERMIQTMEEILRRFCAYGMEYNDHEGYTHYWVTLLPAVQLAYNPSQHSTTGKEPTLV' A
#
# COMPACT_ATOMS: atom_id res chain seq x y z
N MET A 1 -15.60 23.69 -3.03
CA MET A 1 -15.83 22.42 -3.75
C MET A 1 -14.69 22.31 -4.74
N ILE A 2 -13.78 21.34 -4.56
CA ILE A 2 -12.65 21.15 -5.49
C ILE A 2 -13.22 20.59 -6.79
N ASP A 3 -12.95 21.25 -7.92
CA ASP A 3 -13.35 20.81 -9.25
C ASP A 3 -12.46 19.63 -9.67
N THR A 4 -12.90 18.40 -9.40
CA THR A 4 -12.23 17.18 -9.84
C THR A 4 -13.14 16.40 -10.76
N LYS A 5 -12.67 16.13 -11.98
CA LYS A 5 -13.36 15.26 -12.95
C LYS A 5 -13.09 13.80 -12.59
N PRO A 6 -14.10 12.99 -12.25
CA PRO A 6 -13.89 11.58 -11.96
C PRO A 6 -13.48 10.83 -13.24
N ALA A 7 -12.40 10.06 -13.17
CA ALA A 7 -11.99 9.11 -14.19
C ALA A 7 -12.30 7.70 -13.69
N PHE A 8 -13.25 7.02 -14.32
CA PHE A 8 -13.64 5.66 -13.96
C PHE A 8 -12.85 4.65 -14.80
N SER A 9 -12.40 3.56 -14.17
CA SER A 9 -11.94 2.39 -14.89
C SER A 9 -13.13 1.69 -15.57
N THR A 10 -12.87 1.02 -16.69
CA THR A 10 -13.89 0.22 -17.39
C THR A 10 -14.05 -1.12 -16.70
N ASP A 11 -15.29 -1.62 -16.60
CA ASP A 11 -15.59 -2.95 -16.06
C ASP A 11 -14.69 -4.03 -16.71
N TYR A 12 -14.03 -4.83 -15.88
CA TYR A 12 -13.11 -5.90 -16.27
C TYR A 12 -11.89 -5.47 -17.12
N HIS A 13 -11.55 -4.18 -17.18
CA HIS A 13 -10.33 -3.67 -17.83
C HIS A 13 -9.56 -2.73 -16.90
N PRO A 14 -8.66 -3.25 -16.07
CA PRO A 14 -7.90 -2.46 -15.09
C PRO A 14 -6.73 -1.68 -15.69
N GLN A 15 -6.62 -1.63 -17.02
CA GLN A 15 -5.45 -1.08 -17.71
C GLN A 15 -5.18 0.41 -17.36
N THR A 16 -6.21 1.13 -16.90
CA THR A 16 -6.11 2.52 -16.42
C THR A 16 -5.66 2.65 -14.96
N ASP A 17 -5.87 1.62 -14.13
CA ASP A 17 -5.63 1.66 -12.68
C ASP A 17 -4.48 0.72 -12.23
N GLY A 18 -3.73 0.15 -13.19
CA GLY A 18 -2.70 -0.86 -12.91
C GLY A 18 -1.58 -0.40 -11.97
N LEU A 19 -1.32 0.92 -11.87
CA LEU A 19 -0.39 1.47 -10.88
C LEU A 19 -0.95 1.37 -9.46
N ALA A 20 -2.21 1.74 -9.25
CA ALA A 20 -2.86 1.62 -7.96
C ALA A 20 -3.04 0.15 -7.59
N GLU A 21 -3.43 -0.71 -8.53
CA GLU A 21 -3.51 -2.15 -8.30
C GLU A 21 -2.17 -2.74 -7.88
N ARG A 22 -1.08 -2.36 -8.55
CA ARG A 22 0.26 -2.85 -8.18
C ARG A 22 0.68 -2.35 -6.80
N MET A 23 0.35 -1.10 -6.47
CA MET A 23 0.57 -0.51 -5.13
C MET A 23 -0.19 -1.27 -4.06
N ILE A 24 -1.49 -1.51 -4.27
CA ILE A 24 -2.35 -2.24 -3.33
C ILE A 24 -1.79 -3.66 -3.12
N GLN A 25 -1.40 -4.36 -4.19
CA GLN A 25 -0.79 -5.70 -4.08
C GLN A 25 0.50 -5.70 -3.24
N THR A 26 1.39 -4.72 -3.43
CA THR A 26 2.63 -4.63 -2.64
C THR A 26 2.36 -4.30 -1.17
N MET A 27 1.43 -3.39 -0.88
CA MET A 27 1.03 -3.09 0.49
C MET A 27 0.38 -4.29 1.17
N GLU A 28 -0.48 -5.02 0.46
CA GLU A 28 -1.06 -6.28 0.94
C GLU A 28 0.01 -7.33 1.24
N GLU A 29 1.04 -7.47 0.40
CA GLU A 29 2.13 -8.41 0.64
C GLU A 29 2.89 -8.07 1.92
N ILE A 30 3.20 -6.79 2.13
CA ILE A 30 3.85 -6.30 3.36
C ILE A 30 2.95 -6.60 4.57
N LEU A 31 1.67 -6.23 4.51
CA LEU A 31 0.70 -6.49 5.58
C LEU A 31 0.55 -7.99 5.88
N ARG A 32 0.49 -8.86 4.85
CA ARG A 32 0.42 -10.31 5.03
C ARG A 32 1.65 -10.86 5.73
N ARG A 33 2.85 -10.33 5.47
CA ARG A 33 4.05 -10.76 6.22
C ARG A 33 3.94 -10.45 7.72
N PHE A 34 3.34 -9.32 8.08
CA PHE A 34 3.13 -8.94 9.46
C PHE A 34 1.90 -9.61 10.11
N CYS A 35 0.87 -9.94 9.34
CA CYS A 35 -0.41 -10.45 9.86
C CYS A 35 -0.59 -11.98 9.74
N ALA A 36 0.01 -12.64 8.74
CA ALA A 36 -0.31 -14.04 8.40
C ALA A 36 0.51 -15.09 9.17
N TYR A 37 1.69 -14.72 9.69
CA TYR A 37 2.59 -15.67 10.38
C TYR A 37 2.37 -15.79 11.89
N GLY A 38 1.22 -15.34 12.41
CA GLY A 38 0.83 -15.63 13.79
C GLY A 38 1.68 -14.92 14.85
N MET A 39 2.35 -13.83 14.49
CA MET A 39 2.89 -12.91 15.47
C MET A 39 1.93 -11.73 15.52
N GLU A 40 1.17 -11.63 16.59
CA GLU A 40 0.77 -10.34 17.12
C GLU A 40 2.03 -9.47 17.09
N TYR A 41 2.13 -8.52 16.15
CA TYR A 41 3.21 -7.55 16.17
C TYR A 41 2.99 -6.77 17.46
N ASN A 42 3.79 -7.08 18.47
CA ASN A 42 3.84 -6.34 19.70
C ASN A 42 4.95 -5.31 19.52
N ASP A 43 4.62 -4.03 19.56
CA ASP A 43 5.65 -3.00 19.62
C ASP A 43 6.50 -3.16 20.90
N HIS A 44 7.51 -2.30 21.03
CA HIS A 44 8.34 -2.23 22.23
C HIS A 44 7.53 -2.04 23.53
N GLU A 45 6.28 -1.59 23.45
CA GLU A 45 5.37 -1.36 24.58
C GLU A 45 4.40 -2.52 24.83
N GLY A 46 4.44 -3.58 24.01
CA GLY A 46 3.64 -4.79 24.19
C GLY A 46 2.25 -4.74 23.58
N TYR A 47 1.96 -3.79 22.68
CA TYR A 47 0.65 -3.71 22.02
C TYR A 47 0.57 -4.57 20.78
N THR A 48 -0.42 -5.45 20.74
CA THR A 48 -0.75 -6.20 19.52
C THR A 48 -1.35 -5.28 18.46
N HIS A 49 -0.65 -5.16 17.34
CA HIS A 49 -1.05 -4.35 16.21
C HIS A 49 -1.87 -5.15 15.19
N TYR A 50 -3.13 -4.77 15.04
CA TYR A 50 -3.97 -5.21 13.93
C TYR A 50 -3.52 -4.57 12.62
N TRP A 51 -3.89 -5.15 11.48
CA TRP A 51 -3.54 -4.65 10.14
C TRP A 51 -3.81 -3.14 9.97
N VAL A 52 -4.89 -2.62 10.57
CA VAL A 52 -5.25 -1.19 10.54
C VAL A 52 -4.16 -0.32 11.17
N THR A 53 -3.61 -0.75 12.30
CA THR A 53 -2.55 0.00 13.01
C THR A 53 -1.21 -0.05 12.28
N LEU A 54 -1.02 -1.02 11.38
CA LEU A 54 0.18 -1.14 10.55
C LEU A 54 0.12 -0.28 9.29
N LEU A 55 -1.06 0.16 8.85
CA LEU A 55 -1.22 0.94 7.62
C LEU A 55 -0.32 2.19 7.54
N PRO A 56 -0.19 3.03 8.58
CA PRO A 56 0.68 4.20 8.52
C PRO A 56 2.16 3.82 8.34
N ALA A 57 2.61 2.75 8.99
CA ALA A 57 3.97 2.25 8.88
C ALA A 57 4.25 1.65 7.49
N VAL A 58 3.30 0.90 6.94
CA VAL A 58 3.40 0.33 5.59
C VAL A 58 3.44 1.44 4.53
N GLN A 59 2.59 2.47 4.66
CA GLN A 59 2.62 3.63 3.76
C GLN A 59 3.97 4.36 3.82
N LEU A 60 4.50 4.59 5.03
CA LEU A 60 5.78 5.25 5.23
C LEU A 60 6.94 4.45 4.62
N ALA A 61 6.93 3.13 4.75
CA ALA A 61 7.94 2.27 4.17
C ALA A 61 7.82 2.16 2.64
N TYR A 62 6.61 2.22 2.11
CA TYR A 62 6.33 2.09 0.67
C TYR A 62 6.67 3.36 -0.11
N ASN A 63 6.39 4.55 0.44
CA ASN A 63 6.61 5.83 -0.25
C ASN A 63 8.04 6.04 -0.81
N PRO A 64 9.12 5.79 -0.07
CA PRO A 64 10.50 5.91 -0.59
C PRO A 64 10.97 4.65 -1.32
N SER A 65 10.13 3.63 -1.51
CA SER A 65 10.56 2.38 -2.15
C SER A 65 10.65 2.57 -3.67
N GLN A 66 11.81 2.24 -4.25
CA GLN A 66 11.98 2.34 -5.70
C GLN A 66 11.24 1.22 -6.42
N HIS A 67 10.37 1.59 -7.34
CA HIS A 67 9.66 0.62 -8.18
C HIS A 67 10.60 0.09 -9.26
N SER A 68 10.70 -1.24 -9.38
CA SER A 68 11.57 -1.87 -10.39
C SER A 68 11.22 -1.51 -11.83
N THR A 69 9.94 -1.21 -12.11
CA THR A 69 9.46 -0.88 -13.45
C THR A 69 9.75 0.57 -13.86
N THR A 70 9.70 1.52 -12.92
CA THR A 70 9.87 2.96 -13.20
C THR A 70 11.20 3.52 -12.71
N GLY A 71 11.93 2.80 -11.86
CA GLY A 71 13.18 3.24 -11.23
C GLY A 71 13.01 4.44 -10.29
N LYS A 72 11.76 4.77 -9.92
CA LYS A 72 11.40 5.94 -9.12
C LYS A 72 10.62 5.54 -7.89
N GLU A 73 10.68 6.39 -6.88
CA GLU A 73 9.90 6.29 -5.66
C GLU A 73 8.49 6.87 -5.90
N PRO A 74 7.42 6.27 -5.35
CA PRO A 74 6.06 6.81 -5.43
C PRO A 74 5.93 8.28 -5.03
N THR A 75 6.67 8.73 -4.01
CA THR A 75 6.65 10.14 -3.56
C THR A 75 7.34 11.12 -4.50
N LEU A 76 8.07 10.64 -5.51
CA LEU A 76 8.77 11.47 -6.49
C LEU A 76 8.04 11.53 -7.85
N VAL A 77 6.80 11.04 -7.91
CA VAL A 77 5.92 11.11 -9.10
C VAL A 77 5.02 12.33 -9.04
#